data_AF-W2CEQ0-F1
#
_entry.id   AF-W2CEQ0-F1
#
_cell.length_a   1.000
_cell.length_b   1.000
_cell.length_c   1.000
_cell.angle_alpha   90.00
_cell.angle_beta   90.00
_cell.angle_gamma   90.00
#
_symmetry.space_group_name_H-M   'P 1'
#
loop_
_entity.id
_entity.type
_entity.pdbx_description
1 polymer ?
#
loop_
_entity_poly.entity_id
_entity_poly.type
_entity_poly.pdbx_seq_one_letter_code
_entity_poly.pdbx_strand_id
1 'polypeptide(L)'
;MWLVKSSVGKKLVMSISGLFLIFFLLFHLSMNVAAVFSTDAYNMICGLLGANWYAVAATVVLGGFVVLHFVYATMLTLQNRKARGNDRYAVNTRPAGVSWASQNMFAIGVVVIGFMCLHLCQFWHKMMFAELAGHHEVALGGQMVSPQDEAADVVI
;
A
#
# COMPACT_ATOMS: atom_id res chain seq x y z
N MET A 1 -25.56 -1.26 18.19
CA MET A 1 -24.16 -1.22 17.66
C MET A 1 -23.18 -1.77 18.70
N TRP A 2 -22.97 -3.08 18.76
CA TRP A 2 -22.11 -3.76 19.75
C TRP A 2 -20.73 -4.17 19.16
N LEU A 3 -20.66 -4.41 17.85
CA LEU A 3 -19.43 -4.83 17.15
C LEU A 3 -18.33 -3.75 17.10
N VAL A 4 -18.68 -2.47 17.02
CA VAL A 4 -17.71 -1.37 16.90
C VAL A 4 -17.09 -0.93 18.23
N LYS A 5 -17.68 -1.32 19.37
CA LYS A 5 -17.15 -0.98 20.72
C LYS A 5 -16.35 -2.10 21.39
N SER A 6 -16.37 -3.31 20.83
CA SER A 6 -15.64 -4.46 21.38
C SER A 6 -14.18 -4.48 20.90
N SER A 7 -13.26 -4.88 21.79
CA SER A 7 -11.84 -5.10 21.46
C SER A 7 -11.65 -6.16 20.38
N VAL A 8 -12.61 -7.08 20.24
CA VAL A 8 -12.65 -8.13 19.22
C VAL A 8 -12.96 -7.54 17.84
N GLY A 9 -13.94 -6.64 17.75
CA GLY A 9 -14.32 -6.00 16.48
C GLY A 9 -13.19 -5.18 15.86
N LYS A 10 -12.42 -4.47 16.69
CA LYS A 10 -11.25 -3.70 16.22
C LYS A 10 -10.14 -4.60 15.66
N LYS A 11 -9.91 -5.77 16.28
CA LYS A 11 -8.94 -6.76 15.77
C LYS A 11 -9.41 -7.42 14.47
N LEU A 12 -10.71 -7.69 14.35
CA LEU A 12 -11.30 -8.24 13.12
C LEU A 12 -11.18 -7.26 11.95
N VAL A 13 -11.51 -5.98 12.16
CA VAL A 13 -11.36 -4.93 11.14
C VAL A 13 -9.89 -4.78 10.73
N MET A 14 -8.96 -4.86 11.70
CA MET A 14 -7.52 -4.84 11.43
C MET A 14 -7.06 -6.04 10.59
N SER A 15 -7.54 -7.26 10.87
CA SER A 15 -7.15 -8.45 10.10
C SER A 15 -7.77 -8.48 8.70
N ILE A 16 -9.03 -8.06 8.55
CA ILE A 16 -9.71 -8.03 7.24
C ILE A 16 -9.05 -7.00 6.31
N SER A 17 -8.78 -5.79 6.82
CA SER A 17 -8.07 -4.77 6.05
C SER A 17 -6.67 -5.23 5.64
N GLY A 18 -5.93 -5.90 6.54
CA GLY A 18 -4.62 -6.46 6.23
C GLY A 18 -4.69 -7.57 5.17
N LEU A 19 -5.68 -8.46 5.25
CA LEU A 19 -5.87 -9.54 4.28
C LEU A 19 -6.17 -8.98 2.88
N PHE A 20 -7.02 -7.97 2.80
CA PHE A 20 -7.31 -7.28 1.54
C PHE A 20 -6.05 -6.66 0.93
N LEU A 21 -5.22 -5.98 1.75
CA LEU A 21 -3.96 -5.41 1.29
C LEU A 21 -2.98 -6.50 0.81
N ILE A 22 -2.93 -7.68 1.45
CA ILE A 22 -2.10 -8.80 0.96
C ILE A 22 -2.53 -9.25 -0.44
N PHE A 23 -3.84 -9.39 -0.68
CA PHE A 23 -4.34 -9.73 -2.02
C PHE A 23 -3.98 -8.66 -3.05
N PHE A 24 -4.10 -7.38 -2.68
CA PHE A 24 -3.64 -6.29 -3.54
C PHE A 24 -2.13 -6.38 -3.82
N LEU A 25 -1.30 -6.64 -2.80
CA LEU A 25 0.15 -6.78 -2.96
C LEU A 25 0.51 -7.96 -3.90
N LEU A 26 -0.20 -9.09 -3.81
CA LEU A 26 0.01 -10.23 -4.71
C LEU A 26 -0.35 -9.89 -6.16
N PHE A 27 -1.48 -9.21 -6.36
CA PHE A 27 -1.88 -8.73 -7.67
C PHE A 27 -0.87 -7.72 -8.23
N HIS A 28 -0.48 -6.74 -7.41
CA HIS A 28 0.50 -5.73 -7.78
C HIS A 28 1.85 -6.34 -8.14
N LEU A 29 2.35 -7.29 -7.33
CA LEU A 29 3.59 -8.00 -7.63
C LEU A 29 3.49 -8.77 -8.94
N SER A 30 2.36 -9.44 -9.21
CA SER A 30 2.15 -10.17 -10.46
C SER A 30 2.23 -9.25 -11.69
N MET A 31 1.66 -8.03 -11.61
CA MET A 31 1.81 -7.03 -12.67
C MET A 31 3.25 -6.56 -12.85
N ASN A 32 3.99 -6.33 -11.76
CA ASN A 32 5.40 -5.94 -11.85
C ASN A 32 6.27 -7.06 -12.43
N VAL A 33 5.97 -8.32 -12.10
CA VAL A 33 6.62 -9.48 -12.72
C VAL A 33 6.35 -9.50 -14.23
N ALA A 34 5.13 -9.19 -14.66
CA ALA A 34 4.83 -9.06 -16.09
C ALA A 34 5.70 -7.99 -16.77
N ALA A 35 5.95 -6.85 -16.12
CA ALA A 35 6.86 -5.82 -16.64
C ALA A 35 8.29 -6.31 -16.87
N VAL A 36 8.79 -7.22 -16.01
CA VAL A 36 10.14 -7.80 -16.14
C VAL A 36 10.26 -8.75 -17.34
N PHE A 37 9.18 -9.45 -17.70
CA PHE A 37 9.20 -10.44 -18.79
C PHE A 37 8.74 -9.87 -20.14
N SER A 38 7.81 -8.92 -20.14
CA SER A 38 7.24 -8.36 -21.37
C SER A 38 6.64 -6.97 -21.14
N THR A 39 7.23 -5.97 -21.79
CA THR A 39 6.73 -4.59 -21.86
C THR A 39 5.33 -4.54 -22.45
N ASP A 40 5.06 -5.29 -23.53
CA ASP A 40 3.75 -5.32 -24.19
C ASP A 40 2.65 -5.88 -23.27
N ALA A 41 2.94 -6.94 -22.52
CA ALA A 41 2.01 -7.50 -21.56
C ALA A 41 1.69 -6.52 -20.43
N TYR A 42 2.70 -5.79 -19.95
CA TYR A 42 2.51 -4.76 -18.93
C TYR A 42 1.73 -3.56 -19.44
N ASN A 43 2.03 -3.07 -20.64
CA ASN A 43 1.31 -1.95 -21.27
C ASN A 43 -0.16 -2.31 -21.56
N MET A 44 -0.45 -3.56 -21.97
CA MET A 44 -1.83 -4.04 -22.11
C MET A 44 -2.58 -4.04 -20.77
N ILE A 45 -1.93 -4.49 -19.69
CA ILE A 45 -2.50 -4.44 -18.34
C ILE A 45 -2.71 -2.98 -17.91
N CYS A 46 -1.76 -2.09 -18.19
CA CYS A 46 -1.87 -0.67 -17.89
C CYS A 46 -2.96 0.03 -18.71
N GLY A 47 -3.20 -0.37 -19.96
CA GLY A 47 -4.32 0.13 -20.75
C GLY A 47 -5.68 -0.32 -20.19
N LEU A 48 -5.76 -1.57 -19.70
CA LEU A 48 -6.97 -2.08 -19.05
C LEU A 48 -7.19 -1.46 -17.66
N LEU A 49 -6.14 -1.24 -16.88
CA LEU A 49 -6.20 -0.68 -15.53
C LEU A 49 -5.88 0.83 -15.46
N GLY A 50 -5.78 1.49 -16.61
CA GLY A 50 -5.55 2.94 -16.75
C GLY A 50 -6.74 3.76 -16.26
N ALA A 51 -6.87 5.04 -16.65
CA ALA A 51 -7.89 5.96 -16.11
C ALA A 51 -9.37 5.64 -16.48
N ASN A 52 -9.73 4.37 -16.56
CA ASN A 52 -11.10 3.87 -16.59
C ASN A 52 -11.81 4.11 -15.24
N TRP A 53 -13.12 4.32 -15.28
CA TRP A 53 -13.93 4.65 -14.11
C TRP A 53 -13.81 3.64 -12.96
N TYR A 54 -13.67 2.34 -13.29
CA TYR A 54 -13.51 1.28 -12.29
C TYR A 54 -12.12 1.27 -11.64
N ALA A 55 -11.07 1.64 -12.37
CA ALA A 55 -9.71 1.71 -11.83
C ALA A 55 -9.54 2.91 -10.88
N VAL A 56 -10.16 4.05 -11.22
CA VAL A 56 -10.23 5.21 -10.33
C VAL A 56 -11.02 4.86 -9.06
N ALA A 57 -12.18 4.21 -9.20
CA ALA A 57 -12.97 3.75 -8.05
C ALA A 57 -12.20 2.75 -7.17
N ALA A 58 -11.51 1.78 -7.78
CA ALA A 58 -10.69 0.80 -7.08
C ALA A 58 -9.53 1.48 -6.32
N THR A 59 -8.89 2.49 -6.91
CA THR A 59 -7.84 3.27 -6.25
C THR A 59 -8.37 3.99 -5.01
N VAL A 60 -9.53 4.63 -5.09
CA VAL A 60 -10.14 5.34 -3.96
C VAL A 60 -10.48 4.36 -2.82
N VAL A 61 -11.07 3.21 -3.17
CA VAL A 61 -11.39 2.14 -2.21
C VAL A 61 -10.12 1.61 -1.55
N LEU A 62 -9.08 1.33 -2.33
CA LEU A 62 -7.81 0.83 -1.83
C LEU A 62 -7.12 1.86 -0.93
N GLY A 63 -7.12 3.14 -1.31
CA GLY A 63 -6.62 4.23 -0.48
C GLY A 63 -7.36 4.29 0.87
N GLY A 64 -8.68 4.10 0.85
CA GLY A 64 -9.49 3.97 2.06
C GLY A 64 -9.05 2.79 2.96
N PHE A 65 -8.83 1.61 2.38
CA PHE A 65 -8.34 0.44 3.11
C PHE A 65 -6.93 0.65 3.69
N VAL A 66 -6.01 1.29 2.96
CA VAL A 66 -4.67 1.63 3.43
C VAL A 66 -4.76 2.56 4.65
N VAL A 67 -5.52 3.66 4.54
CA VAL A 67 -5.69 4.62 5.65
C VAL A 67 -6.31 3.92 6.86
N LEU A 68 -7.39 3.16 6.66
CA LEU A 68 -8.05 2.42 7.73
C LEU A 68 -7.07 1.47 8.41
N HIS A 69 -6.32 0.68 7.64
CA HIS A 69 -5.34 -0.26 8.18
C HIS A 69 -4.27 0.45 9.02
N PHE A 70 -3.70 1.54 8.53
CA PHE A 70 -2.68 2.31 9.25
C PHE A 70 -3.20 2.96 10.53
N VAL A 71 -4.40 3.54 10.50
CA VAL A 71 -5.04 4.14 11.67
C VAL A 71 -5.26 3.08 12.76
N TYR A 72 -5.86 1.94 12.42
CA TYR A 72 -6.08 0.86 13.37
C TYR A 72 -4.77 0.23 13.86
N ALA A 73 -3.78 0.05 12.98
CA ALA A 73 -2.45 -0.44 13.34
C ALA A 73 -1.77 0.48 14.37
N THR A 74 -1.79 1.79 14.11
CA THR A 74 -1.17 2.79 14.98
C THR A 74 -1.89 2.89 16.32
N MET A 75 -3.23 2.97 16.30
CA MET A 75 -4.04 3.00 17.51
C MET A 75 -3.81 1.76 18.38
N LEU A 76 -3.77 0.55 17.79
CA LEU A 76 -3.56 -0.68 18.53
C LEU A 76 -2.12 -0.79 19.07
N THR A 77 -1.13 -0.32 18.30
CA THR A 77 0.27 -0.24 18.72
C THR A 77 0.44 0.70 19.91
N LEU A 78 -0.17 1.89 19.86
CA LEU A 78 -0.13 2.85 20.96
C LEU A 78 -0.89 2.35 22.19
N GLN A 79 -2.03 1.69 22.01
CA GLN A 79 -2.78 1.06 23.11
C GLN A 79 -1.97 -0.07 23.76
N ASN A 80 -1.34 -0.95 22.97
CA ASN A 80 -0.45 -2.00 23.49
C ASN A 80 0.76 -1.42 24.20
N ARG A 81 1.32 -0.30 23.70
CA ARG A 81 2.45 0.39 24.33
C ARG A 81 2.04 1.06 25.64
N LYS A 82 0.85 1.66 25.71
CA LYS A 82 0.29 2.28 26.92
C LYS A 82 -0.08 1.22 27.96
N ALA A 83 -0.67 0.10 27.55
CA ALA A 83 -1.03 -1.01 28.42
C ALA A 83 0.19 -1.72 29.02
N ARG A 84 1.35 -1.67 28.35
CA ARG A 84 2.63 -2.20 28.86
C ARG A 84 3.24 -1.40 30.02
N GLY A 85 2.74 -0.20 30.33
CA GLY A 85 3.09 0.54 31.56
C GLY A 85 4.59 0.74 31.83
N ASN A 86 4.95 1.09 33.07
CA ASN A 86 6.33 1.27 33.55
C ASN A 86 7.12 -0.05 33.68
N ASP A 87 6.51 -1.19 33.31
CA ASP A 87 7.11 -2.53 33.37
C ASP A 87 8.19 -2.77 32.28
N ARG A 88 8.71 -1.70 31.68
CA ARG A 88 9.84 -1.73 30.76
C ARG A 88 11.11 -2.31 31.42
N TYR A 89 11.20 -2.24 32.75
CA TYR A 89 12.41 -2.60 33.51
C TYR A 89 12.32 -3.90 34.32
N ALA A 90 11.14 -4.49 34.52
CA ALA A 90 11.03 -5.62 35.45
C ALA A 90 11.46 -6.95 34.81
N VAL A 91 11.20 -7.15 33.51
CA VAL A 91 11.50 -8.43 32.86
C VAL A 91 11.79 -8.25 31.38
N ASN A 92 13.06 -8.27 30.98
CA ASN A 92 13.49 -8.38 29.58
C ASN A 92 13.37 -9.85 29.10
N THR A 93 12.31 -10.55 29.48
CA THR A 93 12.01 -11.88 28.94
C THR A 93 11.39 -11.65 27.58
N ARG A 94 12.25 -11.59 26.57
CA ARG A 94 11.86 -11.80 25.18
C ARG A 94 11.11 -13.12 25.13
N PRO A 95 9.83 -13.15 24.72
CA PRO A 95 9.15 -14.41 24.49
C PRO A 95 9.96 -15.19 23.45
N ALA A 96 10.40 -16.41 23.76
CA ALA A 96 11.14 -17.22 22.81
C ALA A 96 10.25 -17.47 21.57
N GLY A 97 10.67 -16.99 20.40
CA GLY A 97 9.97 -17.19 19.13
C GLY A 97 9.36 -15.96 18.44
N VAL A 98 9.45 -14.74 19.00
CA VAL A 98 8.99 -13.53 18.28
C VAL A 98 9.98 -13.09 17.21
N SER A 99 9.56 -13.12 15.93
CA SER A 99 10.37 -12.69 14.79
C SER A 99 10.76 -11.20 14.88
N TRP A 100 11.92 -10.85 14.34
CA TRP A 100 12.41 -9.46 14.32
C TRP A 100 11.42 -8.50 13.63
N ALA A 101 10.74 -8.96 12.59
CA ALA A 101 9.70 -8.19 11.90
C ALA A 101 8.50 -7.90 12.81
N SER A 102 8.09 -8.86 13.65
CA SER A 102 7.00 -8.68 14.63
C SER A 102 7.37 -7.66 15.71
N GLN A 103 8.63 -7.64 16.13
CA GLN A 103 9.15 -6.69 17.13
C GLN A 103 9.24 -5.26 16.58
N ASN A 104 9.56 -5.12 15.29
CA ASN A 104 9.74 -3.83 14.62
C ASN A 104 8.54 -3.43 13.75
N MET A 105 7.35 -4.00 13.99
CA MET A 105 6.15 -3.73 13.18
C MET A 105 5.84 -2.24 13.01
N PHE A 106 6.04 -1.42 14.04
CA PHE A 106 5.83 0.03 13.93
C PHE A 106 6.89 0.71 13.05
N ALA A 107 8.16 0.34 13.23
CA ALA A 107 9.26 0.91 12.45
C ALA A 107 9.15 0.52 10.97
N ILE A 108 8.84 -0.75 10.69
CA ILE A 108 8.55 -1.24 9.33
C ILE A 108 7.35 -0.49 8.74
N GLY A 109 6.30 -0.25 9.53
CA GLY A 109 5.15 0.55 9.10
C GLY A 109 5.53 1.96 8.64
N VAL A 110 6.42 2.65 9.36
CA VAL A 110 6.90 3.99 8.95
C VAL A 110 7.67 3.94 7.63
N VAL A 111 8.52 2.94 7.45
CA VAL A 111 9.26 2.74 6.18
C VAL A 111 8.29 2.48 5.03
N VAL A 112 7.25 1.66 5.25
CA VAL A 112 6.21 1.39 4.24
C VAL A 112 5.45 2.65 3.85
N ILE A 113 5.15 3.55 4.79
CA ILE A 113 4.52 4.85 4.47
C ILE A 113 5.44 5.69 3.57
N GLY A 114 6.73 5.77 3.92
CA GLY A 114 7.71 6.49 3.11
C GLY A 114 7.79 5.95 1.68
N PHE A 115 7.89 4.63 1.54
CA PHE A 115 7.84 3.95 0.25
C PHE A 115 6.52 4.21 -0.50
N MET A 116 5.37 4.17 0.19
CA MET A 116 4.06 4.43 -0.41
C MET A 116 3.96 5.84 -0.98
N CYS A 117 4.46 6.85 -0.28
CA CYS A 117 4.51 8.22 -0.78
C CYS A 117 5.35 8.33 -2.06
N LEU A 118 6.54 7.73 -2.07
CA LEU A 118 7.39 7.70 -3.27
C LEU A 118 6.71 6.98 -4.42
N HIS A 119 6.14 5.81 -4.16
CA HIS A 119 5.43 4.99 -5.14
C HIS A 119 4.25 5.74 -5.78
N LEU A 120 3.42 6.41 -4.97
CA LEU A 120 2.29 7.19 -5.47
C LEU A 120 2.74 8.41 -6.28
N CYS A 121 3.82 9.09 -5.88
CA CYS A 121 4.33 10.26 -6.61
C CYS A 121 5.02 9.89 -7.93
N GLN A 122 5.76 8.78 -7.97
CA GLN A 122 6.53 8.39 -9.16
C GLN A 122 5.69 7.63 -10.19
N PHE A 123 4.79 6.76 -9.75
CA PHE A 123 4.01 5.92 -10.65
C PHE A 123 2.58 6.43 -10.79
N TRP A 124 1.82 6.44 -9.69
CA TRP A 124 0.39 6.72 -9.74
C TRP A 124 0.06 8.12 -10.28
N HIS A 125 0.82 9.14 -9.86
CA HIS A 125 0.64 10.50 -10.35
C HIS A 125 0.97 10.63 -11.85
N LYS A 126 1.99 9.94 -12.35
CA LYS A 126 2.38 9.99 -13.76
C LYS A 126 1.46 9.19 -14.67
N MET A 127 0.92 8.08 -14.18
CA MET A 127 0.04 7.19 -14.93
C MET A 127 -1.41 7.70 -14.90
N MET A 128 -2.02 7.69 -13.70
CA MET A 128 -3.47 7.83 -13.57
C MET A 128 -3.90 9.28 -13.42
N PHE A 129 -3.13 10.11 -12.69
CA PHE A 129 -3.46 11.54 -12.54
C PHE A 129 -3.18 12.34 -13.82
N ALA A 130 -2.10 12.05 -14.55
CA ALA A 130 -1.83 12.69 -15.83
C ALA A 130 -2.94 12.45 -16.86
N GLU A 131 -3.40 11.19 -16.98
CA GLU A 131 -4.49 10.84 -17.88
C GLU A 131 -5.82 11.47 -17.45
N LEU A 132 -6.12 11.52 -16.15
CA LEU A 132 -7.33 12.19 -15.62
C LEU A 132 -7.30 13.72 -15.80
N ALA A 133 -6.12 14.32 -15.78
CA ALA A 133 -5.89 15.75 -15.97
C ALA A 133 -5.90 16.18 -17.46
N GLY A 134 -6.10 15.24 -18.39
CA GLY A 134 -6.10 15.51 -19.83
C GLY A 134 -4.71 15.70 -20.43
N HIS A 135 -3.65 15.38 -19.68
CA HIS A 135 -2.28 15.33 -20.19
C HIS A 135 -2.05 13.94 -20.79
N HIS A 136 -2.40 13.79 -22.07
CA HIS A 136 -2.14 12.57 -22.85
C HIS A 136 -0.65 12.35 -23.16
N GLU A 137 0.23 13.22 -22.68
CA GLU A 137 1.68 13.17 -22.88
C GLU A 137 2.35 13.65 -21.57
N VAL A 138 3.24 12.85 -20.99
CA VAL A 138 4.02 13.22 -19.79
C VAL A 138 5.49 13.32 -20.18
N ALA A 139 6.11 14.48 -19.93
CA ALA A 139 7.52 14.68 -20.25
C ALA A 139 8.43 13.90 -19.28
N LEU A 140 9.04 12.83 -19.77
CA LEU A 140 10.06 12.06 -19.08
C LEU A 140 11.37 12.17 -19.87
N GLY A 141 12.42 12.72 -19.25
CA GLY A 141 13.75 12.78 -19.88
C GLY A 141 13.87 13.65 -21.15
N GLY A 142 12.87 14.47 -21.48
CA GLY A 142 12.90 15.35 -22.65
C GLY A 142 12.12 14.85 -23.87
N GLN A 143 11.44 13.70 -23.77
CA GLN A 143 10.47 13.23 -24.78
C GLN A 143 9.03 13.41 -24.27
N MET A 144 8.11 13.74 -25.18
CA MET A 144 6.67 13.70 -24.91
C MET A 144 6.20 12.29 -25.24
N VAL A 145 5.62 11.62 -24.24
CA VAL A 145 5.26 10.20 -24.32
C VAL A 145 3.90 9.97 -23.67
N SER A 146 3.08 9.11 -24.27
CA SER A 146 1.78 8.74 -23.71
C SER A 146 1.95 8.05 -22.35
N PRO A 147 1.15 8.42 -21.32
CA PRO A 147 1.29 7.86 -19.98
C PRO A 147 1.19 6.32 -19.94
N GLN A 148 0.57 5.69 -20.95
CA GLN A 148 0.32 4.26 -20.98
C GLN A 148 1.43 3.47 -21.70
N ASP A 149 2.18 4.10 -22.60
CA ASP A 149 3.11 3.42 -23.52
C ASP A 149 4.49 3.12 -22.89
N GLU A 150 4.89 3.84 -21.84
CA GLU A 150 6.18 3.63 -21.14
C GLU A 150 6.02 3.30 -19.65
N ALA A 151 4.85 2.79 -19.25
CA ALA A 151 4.61 2.40 -17.87
C ALA A 151 5.71 1.42 -17.36
N ALA A 152 6.23 0.56 -18.23
CA ALA A 152 7.31 -0.38 -17.93
C ALA A 152 8.69 0.28 -17.76
N ASP A 153 9.00 1.37 -18.48
CA ASP A 153 10.30 2.06 -18.41
C ASP A 153 10.45 2.90 -17.13
N VAL A 154 9.35 3.25 -16.47
CA VAL A 154 9.38 3.88 -15.14
C VAL A 154 9.60 2.83 -14.02
N VAL A 155 9.32 1.55 -14.29
CA VAL A 155 9.36 0.44 -13.32
C VAL A 155 10.76 -0.19 -13.21
N ILE A 156 11.60 -0.08 -14.24
CA ILE A 156 12.97 -0.63 -14.28
C ILE A 156 14.02 0.43 -13.94
#